data_AF-A0A1L8CQ10-F1
#
_entry.id   AF-A0A1L8CQ10-F1
#
_cell.length_a   1.000
_cell.length_b   1.000
_cell.length_c   1.000
_cell.angle_alpha   90.00
_cell.angle_beta   90.00
_cell.angle_gamma   90.00
#
_symmetry.space_group_name_H-M   'P 1'
#
loop_
_entity.id
_entity.type
_entity.pdbx_description
1 polymer ?
#
loop_
_entity_poly.entity_id
_entity_poly.type
_entity_poly.pdbx_seq_one_letter_code
_entity_poly.pdbx_strand_id
1 'polypeptide(L)'
;MRIWDVHPGYLARQQLLGEHRELHGLFNILDQGKKAYSKHPETVRWIGHIPALLLRHSLLVSEMLLRGYQHHSDLSQTNTEIIWPEQYIDAPANQFVLLASKYKADKRSGRIPLPANTQQLWAQHKYSVMAIDPQGCREIGPEVAHGCFRDDMHALTLILVDIVRQKPQSGRLMNALLHMWGYVNDQGKAMPHNPEQLLQEIQRRSVMQDKQYLLHSTALCDLALWV
;
A
#
# COMPACT_ATOMS: atom_id res chain seq x y z
N MET A 1 -4.09 19.31 -3.24
CA MET A 1 -2.91 18.46 -3.06
C MET A 1 -3.12 17.63 -1.81
N ARG A 2 -3.06 16.32 -1.95
CA ARG A 2 -3.14 15.33 -0.87
C ARG A 2 -2.30 14.12 -1.27
N ILE A 3 -1.45 13.70 -0.35
CA ILE A 3 -0.76 12.42 -0.43
C ILE A 3 -1.34 11.56 0.68
N TRP A 4 -1.94 10.43 0.31
CA TRP A 4 -2.57 9.54 1.28
C TRP A 4 -1.50 8.69 1.95
N ASP A 5 -1.57 8.52 3.26
CA ASP A 5 -0.63 7.69 4.01
C ASP A 5 -1.10 6.22 4.08
N VAL A 6 -2.39 5.97 3.81
CA VAL A 6 -2.95 4.62 3.67
C VAL A 6 -2.60 3.98 2.32
N HIS A 7 -2.66 2.65 2.26
CA HIS A 7 -2.29 1.87 1.07
C HIS A 7 -3.16 2.24 -0.17
N PRO A 8 -2.57 2.37 -1.39
CA PRO A 8 -3.31 2.75 -2.61
C PRO A 8 -4.49 1.84 -2.99
N GLY A 9 -4.46 0.58 -2.53
CA GLY A 9 -5.58 -0.36 -2.63
C GLY A 9 -6.91 0.18 -2.08
N TYR A 10 -6.87 1.06 -1.08
CA TYR A 10 -8.05 1.74 -0.52
C TYR A 10 -8.50 2.98 -1.30
N LEU A 11 -7.80 3.36 -2.37
CA LEU A 11 -8.18 4.54 -3.15
C LEU A 11 -9.09 4.11 -4.28
N ALA A 12 -10.28 4.72 -4.38
CA ALA A 12 -11.09 4.58 -5.59
C ALA A 12 -10.37 5.25 -6.77
N ARG A 13 -10.85 4.97 -8.00
CA ARG A 13 -10.21 5.47 -9.25
C ARG A 13 -9.87 6.96 -9.20
N GLN A 14 -10.79 7.80 -8.73
CA GLN A 14 -10.59 9.25 -8.71
C GLN A 14 -9.47 9.66 -7.74
N GLN A 15 -9.42 9.05 -6.55
CA GLN A 15 -8.40 9.37 -5.55
C GLN A 15 -7.04 8.79 -5.92
N LEU A 16 -6.99 7.62 -6.55
CA LEU A 16 -5.74 7.02 -7.05
C LEU A 16 -5.11 7.90 -8.13
N LEU A 17 -5.88 8.27 -9.16
CA LEU A 17 -5.40 9.15 -10.24
C LEU A 17 -5.14 10.58 -9.75
N GLY A 18 -5.97 11.06 -8.82
CA GLY A 18 -5.81 12.37 -8.20
C GLY A 18 -4.51 12.47 -7.42
N GLU A 19 -4.24 11.50 -6.54
CA GLU A 19 -2.97 11.44 -5.78
C GLU A 19 -1.78 11.31 -6.72
N HIS A 20 -1.83 10.42 -7.72
CA HIS A 20 -0.75 10.27 -8.70
C HIS A 20 -0.40 11.61 -9.37
N ARG A 21 -1.41 12.36 -9.85
CA ARG A 21 -1.22 13.68 -10.43
C ARG A 21 -0.69 14.71 -9.43
N GLU A 22 -1.21 14.72 -8.21
CA GLU A 22 -0.79 15.67 -7.17
C GLU A 22 0.63 15.38 -6.69
N LEU A 23 1.04 14.12 -6.64
CA LEU A 23 2.41 13.68 -6.36
C LEU A 23 3.38 14.23 -7.41
N HIS A 24 3.06 14.14 -8.70
CA HIS A 24 3.86 14.76 -9.76
C HIS A 24 3.97 16.28 -9.58
N GLY A 25 2.90 16.94 -9.20
CA GLY A 25 2.91 18.37 -8.87
C GLY A 25 3.84 18.69 -7.71
N LEU A 26 3.76 17.89 -6.64
CA LEU A 26 4.59 18.01 -5.45
C LEU A 26 6.07 17.77 -5.76
N PHE A 27 6.39 16.69 -6.48
CA PHE A 27 7.75 16.39 -6.93
C PHE A 27 8.36 17.55 -7.70
N ASN A 28 7.63 18.12 -8.66
CA ASN A 28 8.08 19.29 -9.42
C ASN A 28 8.33 20.54 -8.56
N ILE A 29 7.58 20.73 -7.48
CA ILE A 29 7.82 21.85 -6.56
C ILE A 29 9.09 21.63 -5.75
N LEU A 30 9.28 20.42 -5.23
CA LEU A 30 10.39 20.07 -4.36
C LEU A 30 11.72 19.92 -5.11
N ASP A 31 11.68 19.33 -6.31
CA ASP A 31 12.87 19.07 -7.14
C ASP A 31 13.30 20.31 -7.93
N GLN A 32 12.35 21.07 -8.51
CA GLN A 32 12.65 22.20 -9.40
C GLN A 32 12.46 23.58 -8.74
N GLY A 33 12.15 23.63 -7.44
CA GLY A 33 12.03 24.88 -6.69
C GLY A 33 10.87 25.79 -7.14
N LYS A 34 9.79 25.24 -7.70
CA LYS A 34 8.64 26.04 -8.16
C LYS A 34 7.92 26.70 -6.98
N LYS A 35 7.53 27.97 -7.12
CA LYS A 35 6.94 28.76 -6.03
C LYS A 35 5.44 28.52 -5.81
N ALA A 36 4.69 28.13 -6.84
CA ALA A 36 3.25 27.88 -6.72
C ALA A 36 2.99 26.69 -5.78
N TYR A 37 2.05 26.83 -4.85
CA TYR A 37 1.72 25.81 -3.82
C TYR A 37 2.87 25.38 -2.90
N SER A 38 4.01 26.09 -2.90
CA SER A 38 5.14 25.86 -1.98
C SER A 38 4.75 25.89 -0.49
N LYS A 39 3.74 26.71 -0.14
CA LYS A 39 3.21 26.84 1.23
C LYS A 39 2.03 25.91 1.53
N HIS A 40 1.63 25.05 0.58
CA HIS A 40 0.56 24.09 0.83
C HIS A 40 1.02 23.10 1.93
N PRO A 41 0.17 22.71 2.89
CA PRO A 41 0.56 21.83 4.00
C PRO A 41 1.26 20.54 3.54
N GLU A 42 0.74 19.87 2.50
CA GLU A 42 1.43 18.71 1.91
C GLU A 42 2.81 19.07 1.36
N THR A 43 2.95 20.22 0.69
CA THR A 43 4.26 20.62 0.17
C THR A 43 5.28 20.80 1.28
N VAL A 44 4.88 21.49 2.35
CA VAL A 44 5.74 21.71 3.51
C VAL A 44 6.10 20.39 4.19
N ARG A 45 5.13 19.48 4.36
CA ARG A 45 5.32 18.17 4.98
C ARG A 45 6.37 17.31 4.26
N TRP A 46 6.48 17.44 2.94
CA TRP A 46 7.35 16.61 2.12
C TRP A 46 8.73 17.22 1.80
N ILE A 47 9.06 18.41 2.34
CA ILE A 47 10.39 19.01 2.20
C ILE A 47 11.45 18.08 2.78
N GLY A 48 12.46 17.72 1.98
CA GLY A 48 13.53 16.80 2.38
C GLY A 48 13.19 15.32 2.24
N HIS A 49 11.98 14.96 1.78
CA HIS A 49 11.47 13.59 1.74
C HIS A 49 11.25 13.05 0.31
N ILE A 50 12.00 13.56 -0.68
CA ILE A 50 11.88 13.12 -2.09
C ILE A 50 12.02 11.60 -2.27
N PRO A 51 12.97 10.90 -1.61
CA PRO A 51 13.11 9.45 -1.77
C PRO A 51 11.86 8.67 -1.32
N ALA A 52 11.23 9.09 -0.21
CA ALA A 52 9.95 8.52 0.23
C ALA A 52 8.81 8.85 -0.73
N LEU A 53 8.82 10.03 -1.36
CA LEU A 53 7.81 10.43 -2.33
C LEU A 53 7.90 9.57 -3.60
N LEU A 54 9.12 9.25 -4.03
CA LEU A 54 9.37 8.33 -5.15
C LEU A 54 8.91 6.90 -4.81
N LEU A 55 9.13 6.43 -3.58
CA LEU A 55 8.59 5.14 -3.14
C LEU A 55 7.05 5.14 -3.13
N ARG A 56 6.42 6.23 -2.66
CA ARG A 56 4.96 6.40 -2.74
C ARG A 56 4.47 6.39 -4.18
N HIS A 57 5.18 7.02 -5.11
CA HIS A 57 4.87 6.95 -6.53
C HIS A 57 4.89 5.51 -7.05
N SER A 58 5.94 4.74 -6.75
CA SER A 58 6.02 3.32 -7.13
C SER A 58 4.87 2.49 -6.57
N LEU A 59 4.41 2.76 -5.33
CA LEU A 59 3.23 2.12 -4.76
C LEU A 59 1.94 2.46 -5.53
N LEU A 60 1.74 3.72 -5.91
CA LEU A 60 0.59 4.14 -6.72
C LEU A 60 0.62 3.48 -8.10
N VAL A 61 1.79 3.46 -8.75
CA VAL A 61 1.98 2.83 -10.06
C VAL A 61 1.72 1.33 -9.99
N SER A 62 2.23 0.64 -8.96
CA SER A 62 1.94 -0.79 -8.78
C SER A 62 0.44 -1.07 -8.69
N GLU A 63 -0.30 -0.29 -7.91
CA GLU A 63 -1.76 -0.43 -7.81
C GLU A 63 -2.46 -0.10 -9.14
N MET A 64 -1.95 0.89 -9.88
CA MET A 64 -2.44 1.23 -11.22
C MET A 64 -2.21 0.07 -12.20
N LEU A 65 -1.01 -0.51 -12.25
CA LEU A 65 -0.71 -1.65 -13.12
C LEU A 65 -1.57 -2.87 -12.76
N LEU A 66 -1.72 -3.17 -11.46
CA LEU A 66 -2.59 -4.25 -10.97
C LEU A 66 -4.05 -4.08 -11.42
N ARG A 67 -4.53 -2.84 -11.55
CA ARG A 67 -5.89 -2.51 -12.03
C ARG A 67 -5.97 -2.33 -13.55
N GLY A 68 -4.90 -2.60 -14.29
CA GLY A 68 -4.86 -2.55 -15.76
C GLY A 68 -4.73 -1.14 -16.36
N TYR A 69 -4.27 -0.15 -15.59
CA TYR A 69 -3.94 1.16 -16.15
C TYR A 69 -2.62 1.11 -16.93
N GLN A 70 -2.53 1.91 -17.99
CA GLN A 70 -1.27 2.17 -18.68
C GLN A 70 -0.59 3.39 -18.04
N HIS A 71 0.61 3.21 -17.51
CA HIS A 71 1.40 4.27 -16.89
C HIS A 71 2.57 4.66 -17.80
N HIS A 72 2.80 5.96 -17.97
CA HIS A 72 3.81 6.51 -18.90
C HIS A 72 4.55 7.74 -18.35
N SER A 73 4.50 7.97 -17.03
CA SER A 73 5.06 9.16 -16.37
C SER A 73 5.99 8.74 -15.25
N ASP A 74 7.04 8.01 -15.59
CA ASP A 74 7.99 7.49 -14.62
C ASP A 74 8.81 8.62 -14.00
N LEU A 75 9.12 8.46 -12.71
CA LEU A 75 10.06 9.31 -11.98
C LEU A 75 11.33 8.53 -11.73
N SER A 76 12.49 9.15 -11.96
CA SER A 76 13.79 8.53 -11.73
C SER A 76 13.93 8.10 -10.28
N GLN A 77 14.27 6.83 -10.06
CA GLN A 77 14.55 6.34 -8.72
C GLN A 77 15.90 6.85 -8.19
N THR A 78 16.03 6.85 -6.87
CA THR A 78 17.25 7.25 -6.16
C THR A 78 17.65 6.14 -5.19
N ASN A 79 18.96 5.98 -4.99
CA ASN A 79 19.53 5.03 -4.02
C ASN A 79 19.81 5.67 -2.65
N THR A 80 19.27 6.86 -2.40
CA THR A 80 19.38 7.55 -1.12
C THR A 80 18.50 6.90 -0.06
N GLU A 81 18.86 7.10 1.20
CA GLU A 81 18.04 6.70 2.34
C GLU A 81 16.61 7.25 2.24
N ILE A 82 15.64 6.40 2.60
CA ILE A 82 14.22 6.73 2.55
C ILE A 82 13.78 7.17 3.93
N ILE A 83 13.51 8.46 4.07
CA ILE A 83 12.98 9.06 5.30
C ILE A 83 11.58 9.59 4.99
N TRP A 84 10.58 9.08 5.69
CA TRP A 84 9.19 9.53 5.56
C TRP A 84 8.93 10.75 6.45
N PRO A 85 7.98 11.64 6.09
CA PRO A 85 7.53 12.68 6.99
C PRO A 85 6.96 12.09 8.29
N GLU A 86 7.40 12.59 9.44
CA GLU A 86 6.95 12.12 10.76
C GLU A 86 5.52 12.56 11.08
N GLN A 87 5.14 13.75 10.60
CA GLN A 87 3.84 14.35 10.88
C GLN A 87 2.83 13.97 9.81
N TYR A 88 1.60 13.72 10.24
CA TYR A 88 0.45 13.51 9.36
C TYR A 88 -0.40 14.79 9.31
N ILE A 89 -0.93 15.14 8.13
CA ILE A 89 -1.99 16.17 8.06
C ILE A 89 -3.27 15.61 8.66
N ASP A 90 -3.65 14.40 8.22
CA ASP A 90 -4.70 13.60 8.82
C ASP A 90 -4.08 12.27 9.23
N ALA A 91 -4.23 11.88 10.49
CA ALA A 91 -3.75 10.58 10.96
C ALA A 91 -4.30 9.43 10.07
N PRO A 92 -3.54 8.36 9.81
CA PRO A 92 -3.92 7.31 8.87
C PRO A 92 -5.32 6.72 9.08
N ALA A 93 -5.75 6.49 10.33
CA ALA A 93 -7.10 5.99 10.60
C ALA A 93 -8.20 7.01 10.20
N ASN A 94 -7.96 8.31 10.38
CA ASN A 94 -8.89 9.37 9.96
C ASN A 94 -9.00 9.43 8.43
N GLN A 95 -7.96 9.04 7.70
CA GLN A 95 -8.02 8.99 6.24
C GLN A 95 -9.05 7.98 5.73
N PHE A 96 -9.32 6.89 6.45
CA PHE A 96 -10.41 5.98 6.10
C PHE A 96 -11.79 6.65 6.19
N VAL A 97 -12.01 7.54 7.15
CA VAL A 97 -13.26 8.32 7.27
C VAL A 97 -13.41 9.29 6.10
N LEU A 98 -12.31 9.95 5.70
CA LEU A 98 -12.29 10.83 4.53
C LEU A 98 -12.56 10.07 3.23
N LEU A 99 -11.97 8.87 3.07
CA LEU A 99 -12.23 8.00 1.94
C LEU A 99 -13.67 7.49 1.92
N ALA A 100 -14.24 7.12 3.07
CA ALA A 100 -15.63 6.70 3.16
C ALA A 100 -16.60 7.79 2.68
N SER A 101 -16.30 9.05 3.00
CA SER A 101 -17.07 10.21 2.52
C SER A 101 -16.96 10.37 1.00
N LYS A 102 -15.75 10.18 0.44
CA LYS A 102 -15.52 10.22 -1.02
C LYS A 102 -16.20 9.07 -1.74
N TYR A 103 -16.18 7.85 -1.18
CA TYR A 103 -16.86 6.69 -1.74
C TYR A 103 -18.36 6.92 -1.88
N LYS A 104 -18.99 7.54 -0.87
CA LYS A 104 -20.42 7.89 -0.90
C LYS A 104 -20.73 8.90 -2.02
N ALA A 105 -19.88 9.91 -2.20
CA ALA A 105 -20.03 10.91 -3.24
C ALA A 105 -19.82 10.33 -4.66
N ASP A 106 -18.76 9.54 -4.83
CA ASP A 106 -18.33 9.00 -6.13
C ASP A 106 -19.04 7.69 -6.52
N LYS A 107 -19.78 7.08 -5.58
CA LYS A 107 -20.41 5.75 -5.68
C LYS A 107 -19.44 4.66 -6.14
N ARG A 108 -18.18 4.74 -5.73
CA ARG A 108 -17.09 3.81 -6.11
C ARG A 108 -16.16 3.59 -4.94
N SER A 109 -15.75 2.34 -4.73
CA SER A 109 -14.67 1.97 -3.81
C SER A 109 -13.35 1.80 -4.54
N GLY A 110 -12.27 1.73 -3.77
CA GLY A 110 -11.00 1.12 -4.18
C GLY A 110 -11.14 -0.39 -4.36
N ARG A 111 -10.03 -1.01 -4.79
CA ARG A 111 -9.94 -2.48 -4.92
C ARG A 111 -10.12 -3.15 -3.57
N ILE A 112 -9.52 -2.59 -2.54
CA ILE A 112 -9.65 -3.06 -1.17
C ILE A 112 -10.77 -2.26 -0.50
N PRO A 113 -11.81 -2.92 0.05
CA PRO A 113 -12.83 -2.22 0.82
C PRO A 113 -12.23 -1.60 2.07
N LEU A 114 -12.78 -0.47 2.52
CA LEU A 114 -12.35 0.13 3.78
C LEU A 114 -12.61 -0.85 4.93
N PRO A 115 -11.67 -1.02 5.87
CA PRO A 115 -11.83 -1.97 6.96
C PRO A 115 -12.97 -1.52 7.89
N ALA A 116 -13.88 -2.44 8.20
CA ALA A 116 -14.96 -2.21 9.16
C ALA A 116 -14.47 -2.33 10.61
N ASN A 117 -13.38 -3.06 10.84
CA ASN A 117 -12.76 -3.29 12.15
C ASN A 117 -11.27 -3.64 12.01
N THR A 118 -10.60 -3.76 13.15
CA THR A 118 -9.18 -4.05 13.28
C THR A 118 -8.81 -5.42 12.72
N GLN A 119 -9.71 -6.41 12.84
CA GLN A 119 -9.50 -7.76 12.30
C GLN A 119 -9.44 -7.73 10.77
N GLN A 120 -10.33 -6.97 10.12
CA GLN A 120 -10.31 -6.79 8.68
C GLN A 120 -9.08 -6.00 8.24
N LEU A 121 -8.74 -4.91 8.93
CA LEU A 121 -7.54 -4.12 8.64
C LEU A 121 -6.28 -5.00 8.72
N TRP A 122 -6.16 -5.82 9.76
CA TRP A 122 -5.06 -6.78 9.92
C TRP A 122 -5.03 -7.81 8.80
N ALA A 123 -6.18 -8.43 8.50
CA ALA A 123 -6.30 -9.43 7.45
C ALA A 123 -5.83 -8.90 6.08
N GLN A 124 -6.14 -7.64 5.77
CA GLN A 124 -5.75 -6.97 4.52
C GLN A 124 -4.23 -6.73 4.44
N HIS A 125 -3.54 -6.50 5.56
CA HIS A 125 -2.10 -6.19 5.60
C HIS A 125 -1.19 -7.37 5.95
N LYS A 126 -1.75 -8.48 6.44
CA LYS A 126 -1.01 -9.61 7.02
C LYS A 126 0.18 -10.07 6.18
N TYR A 127 0.02 -10.20 4.86
CA TYR A 127 1.09 -10.72 3.99
C TYR A 127 2.19 -9.69 3.71
N SER A 128 1.85 -8.41 3.63
CA SER A 128 2.83 -7.34 3.53
C SER A 128 3.66 -7.28 4.81
N VAL A 129 3.00 -7.33 5.97
CA VAL A 129 3.68 -7.39 7.27
C VAL A 129 4.53 -8.67 7.39
N MET A 130 4.03 -9.83 6.97
CA MET A 130 4.82 -11.07 6.96
C MET A 130 6.09 -10.97 6.11
N ALA A 131 6.04 -10.30 4.97
CA ALA A 131 7.22 -10.11 4.11
C ALA A 131 8.24 -9.15 4.74
N ILE A 132 7.77 -8.13 5.47
CA ILE A 132 8.60 -7.05 6.01
C ILE A 132 9.11 -7.40 7.41
N ASP A 133 8.20 -7.71 8.32
CA ASP A 133 8.42 -8.04 9.72
C ASP A 133 7.69 -9.34 10.13
N PRO A 134 8.33 -10.52 9.92
CA PRO A 134 7.76 -11.80 10.32
C PRO A 134 7.53 -11.93 11.83
N GLN A 135 8.29 -11.19 12.66
CA GLN A 135 8.11 -11.22 14.11
C GLN A 135 6.87 -10.41 14.49
N GLY A 136 6.78 -9.17 14.04
CA GLY A 136 5.57 -8.35 14.20
C GLY A 136 4.33 -9.05 13.64
N CYS A 137 4.45 -9.81 12.55
CA CYS A 137 3.35 -10.60 12.02
C CYS A 137 2.81 -11.66 13.01
N ARG A 138 3.68 -12.25 13.83
CA ARG A 138 3.30 -13.24 14.86
C ARG A 138 2.73 -12.57 16.11
N GLU A 139 3.17 -11.35 16.42
CA GLU A 139 2.79 -10.62 17.64
C GLU A 139 1.50 -9.81 17.45
N ILE A 140 1.33 -9.13 16.32
CA ILE A 140 0.16 -8.27 16.05
C ILE A 140 -1.14 -9.09 15.95
N GLY A 141 -1.08 -10.29 15.36
CA GLY A 141 -2.28 -11.14 15.18
C GLY A 141 -3.03 -11.44 16.48
N PRO A 142 -2.35 -11.99 17.52
CA PRO A 142 -2.94 -12.17 18.85
C PRO A 142 -3.46 -10.87 19.48
N GLU A 143 -2.72 -9.75 19.35
CA GLU A 143 -3.13 -8.45 19.89
C GLU A 143 -4.40 -7.90 19.24
N VAL A 144 -4.60 -8.14 17.94
CA VAL A 144 -5.83 -7.79 17.20
C VAL A 144 -7.01 -8.70 17.60
N ALA A 145 -6.74 -9.96 17.96
CA ALA A 145 -7.78 -10.90 18.34
C ALA A 145 -8.26 -10.69 19.78
N HIS A 146 -7.34 -10.48 20.72
CA HIS A 146 -7.63 -10.51 22.15
C HIS A 146 -6.88 -9.45 22.99
N GLY A 147 -6.01 -8.65 22.39
CA GLY A 147 -5.12 -7.73 23.09
C GLY A 147 -5.41 -6.25 22.83
N CYS A 148 -4.36 -5.44 22.85
CA CYS A 148 -4.48 -3.98 22.84
C CYS A 148 -5.02 -3.41 21.52
N PHE A 149 -4.89 -4.13 20.40
CA PHE A 149 -5.38 -3.69 19.09
C PHE A 149 -6.80 -4.16 18.77
N ARG A 150 -7.48 -4.90 19.66
CA ARG A 150 -8.79 -5.48 19.36
C ARG A 150 -9.82 -4.46 18.87
N ASP A 151 -9.87 -3.29 19.52
CA ASP A 151 -10.82 -2.22 19.17
C ASP A 151 -10.11 -0.87 18.89
N ASP A 152 -8.77 -0.87 18.84
CA ASP A 152 -7.97 0.32 18.57
C ASP A 152 -7.51 0.39 17.11
N MET A 153 -8.42 0.85 16.25
CA MET A 153 -8.14 1.09 14.83
C MET A 153 -7.01 2.12 14.64
N HIS A 154 -6.90 3.11 15.53
CA HIS A 154 -5.95 4.20 15.36
C HIS A 154 -4.52 3.71 15.58
N ALA A 155 -4.27 3.04 16.71
CA ALA A 155 -2.97 2.46 17.01
C ALA A 155 -2.57 1.37 16.00
N LEU A 156 -3.51 0.50 15.60
CA LEU A 156 -3.24 -0.53 14.61
C LEU A 156 -2.89 0.07 13.23
N THR A 157 -3.59 1.12 12.79
CA THR A 157 -3.30 1.72 11.48
C THR A 157 -1.92 2.37 11.48
N LEU A 158 -1.52 3.05 12.57
CA LEU A 158 -0.20 3.66 12.69
C LEU A 158 0.92 2.63 12.57
N ILE A 159 0.87 1.55 13.37
CA ILE A 159 1.92 0.52 13.34
C ILE A 159 1.99 -0.17 11.97
N LEU A 160 0.85 -0.43 11.33
CA LEU A 160 0.83 -1.04 10.01
C LEU A 160 1.43 -0.14 8.94
N VAL A 161 1.11 1.17 8.94
CA VAL A 161 1.70 2.14 8.01
C VAL A 161 3.22 2.21 8.19
N ASP A 162 3.70 2.24 9.43
CA ASP A 162 5.14 2.32 9.71
C ASP A 162 5.88 1.05 9.31
N ILE A 163 5.27 -0.13 9.46
CA ILE A 163 5.84 -1.40 8.98
C ILE A 163 5.90 -1.39 7.45
N VAL A 164 4.79 -1.12 6.74
CA VAL A 164 4.75 -1.28 5.27
C VAL A 164 5.59 -0.26 4.51
N ARG A 165 6.06 0.79 5.18
CA ARG A 165 7.02 1.77 4.65
C ARG A 165 8.46 1.25 4.57
N GLN A 166 8.75 0.11 5.17
CA GLN A 166 10.09 -0.48 5.21
C GLN A 166 10.32 -1.46 4.06
N LYS A 167 11.57 -1.57 3.62
CA LYS A 167 12.00 -2.55 2.63
C LYS A 167 12.06 -3.95 3.29
N PRO A 168 11.47 -5.00 2.68
CA PRO A 168 11.61 -6.36 3.19
C PRO A 168 13.06 -6.83 3.07
N GLN A 169 13.52 -7.60 4.06
CA GLN A 169 14.84 -8.25 3.99
C GLN A 169 14.84 -9.38 2.95
N SER A 170 16.01 -9.65 2.38
CA SER A 170 16.22 -10.71 1.38
C SER A 170 15.65 -12.06 1.87
N GLY A 171 14.90 -12.74 1.01
CA GLY A 171 14.31 -14.06 1.28
C GLY A 171 12.96 -14.05 2.01
N ARG A 172 12.59 -12.99 2.73
CA ARG A 172 11.29 -12.91 3.43
C ARG A 172 10.11 -12.78 2.47
N LEU A 173 10.34 -12.11 1.35
CA LEU A 173 9.37 -11.93 0.27
C LEU A 173 8.83 -13.26 -0.24
N MET A 174 9.72 -14.22 -0.50
CA MET A 174 9.33 -15.54 -1.00
C MET A 174 8.40 -16.25 -0.01
N ASN A 175 8.67 -16.18 1.29
CA ASN A 175 7.80 -16.81 2.29
C ASN A 175 6.36 -16.27 2.23
N ALA A 176 6.17 -14.96 2.15
CA ALA A 176 4.84 -14.36 2.00
C ALA A 176 4.15 -14.82 0.70
N LEU A 177 4.88 -14.87 -0.42
CA LEU A 177 4.36 -15.36 -1.69
C LEU A 177 3.94 -16.84 -1.63
N LEU A 178 4.72 -17.70 -0.96
CA LEU A 178 4.38 -19.11 -0.76
C LEU A 178 3.08 -19.27 0.06
N HIS A 179 2.89 -18.46 1.10
CA HIS A 179 1.64 -18.45 1.85
C HIS A 179 0.45 -17.99 1.00
N MET A 180 0.63 -16.97 0.15
CA MET A 180 -0.41 -16.51 -0.77
C MET A 180 -0.70 -17.55 -1.85
N TRP A 181 0.33 -18.21 -2.39
CA TRP A 181 0.22 -19.30 -3.36
C TRP A 181 -0.66 -20.43 -2.86
N GLY A 182 -0.57 -20.78 -1.57
CA GLY A 182 -1.39 -21.82 -0.95
C GLY A 182 -2.91 -21.63 -1.13
N TYR A 183 -3.39 -20.39 -1.34
CA TYR A 183 -4.83 -20.12 -1.55
C TYR A 183 -5.28 -20.28 -3.00
N VAL A 184 -4.35 -20.23 -3.95
CA VAL A 184 -4.62 -20.21 -5.39
C VAL A 184 -4.05 -21.42 -6.13
N ASN A 185 -3.24 -22.23 -5.46
CA ASN A 185 -2.70 -23.46 -5.99
C ASN A 185 -3.83 -24.45 -6.31
N ASP A 186 -3.92 -24.87 -7.56
CA ASP A 186 -4.77 -25.97 -8.00
C ASP A 186 -3.90 -27.19 -8.31
N GLN A 187 -4.46 -28.38 -8.08
CA GLN A 187 -3.75 -29.61 -8.41
C GLN A 187 -3.56 -29.68 -9.94
N GLY A 188 -2.33 -29.43 -10.41
CA GLY A 188 -1.96 -29.63 -11.81
C GLY A 188 -1.01 -28.60 -12.42
N LYS A 189 -0.83 -27.42 -11.80
CA LYS A 189 0.10 -26.41 -12.33
C LYS A 189 1.28 -26.19 -11.40
N ALA A 190 2.49 -26.29 -11.95
CA ALA A 190 3.71 -26.06 -11.22
C ALA A 190 3.80 -24.61 -10.73
N MET A 191 4.30 -24.45 -9.49
CA MET A 191 4.56 -23.14 -8.91
C MET A 191 5.78 -22.49 -9.59
N PRO A 192 5.68 -21.22 -10.02
CA PRO A 192 6.85 -20.48 -10.48
C PRO A 192 7.91 -20.33 -9.38
N HIS A 193 9.18 -20.44 -9.74
CA HIS A 193 10.30 -20.28 -8.79
C HIS A 193 10.79 -18.83 -8.67
N ASN A 194 10.59 -18.04 -9.72
CA ASN A 194 10.94 -16.62 -9.71
C ASN A 194 9.86 -15.82 -8.94
N PRO A 195 10.23 -14.96 -7.98
CA PRO A 195 9.27 -14.20 -7.17
C PRO A 195 8.29 -13.33 -7.97
N GLU A 196 8.76 -12.67 -9.03
CA GLU A 196 7.95 -11.82 -9.89
C GLU A 196 6.89 -12.64 -10.64
N GLN A 197 7.32 -13.72 -11.28
CA GLN A 197 6.42 -14.64 -11.98
C GLN A 197 5.42 -15.30 -11.03
N LEU A 198 5.85 -15.62 -9.80
CA LEU A 198 4.99 -16.18 -8.76
C LEU A 198 3.92 -15.17 -8.35
N LEU A 199 4.29 -13.91 -8.09
CA LEU A 199 3.34 -12.85 -7.76
C LEU A 199 2.34 -12.60 -8.90
N GLN A 200 2.81 -12.50 -10.15
CA GLN A 200 1.94 -12.32 -11.32
C GLN A 200 0.91 -13.46 -11.45
N GLU A 201 1.35 -14.71 -11.25
CA GLU A 201 0.45 -15.86 -11.30
C GLU A 201 -0.54 -15.86 -10.11
N ILE A 202 -0.11 -15.45 -8.91
CA ILE A 202 -0.99 -15.26 -7.75
C ILE A 202 -2.06 -14.20 -8.05
N GLN A 203 -1.67 -13.04 -8.58
CA GLN A 203 -2.59 -11.96 -8.97
C GLN A 203 -3.64 -12.49 -9.97
N ARG A 204 -3.17 -13.12 -11.06
CA ARG A 204 -4.04 -13.69 -12.11
C ARG A 204 -5.04 -14.70 -11.55
N ARG A 205 -4.56 -15.65 -10.75
CA ARG A 205 -5.41 -16.70 -10.15
C ARG A 205 -6.37 -16.17 -9.10
N SER A 206 -5.97 -15.16 -8.34
CA SER A 206 -6.83 -14.52 -7.35
C SER A 206 -8.09 -13.95 -8.01
N VAL A 207 -7.94 -13.35 -9.20
CA VAL A 207 -9.07 -12.88 -10.01
C VAL A 207 -9.86 -14.04 -10.58
N MET A 208 -9.20 -15.01 -11.24
CA MET A 208 -9.91 -16.11 -11.91
C MET A 208 -10.70 -17.02 -10.96
N GLN A 209 -10.21 -17.21 -9.74
CA GLN A 209 -10.83 -18.06 -8.73
C GLN A 209 -11.63 -17.24 -7.70
N ASP A 210 -11.82 -15.94 -7.92
CA ASP A 210 -12.55 -15.02 -7.04
C ASP A 210 -12.11 -15.12 -5.56
N LYS A 211 -10.80 -15.16 -5.31
CA LYS A 211 -10.25 -15.29 -3.95
C LYS A 211 -10.28 -13.94 -3.24
N GLN A 212 -11.46 -13.54 -2.76
CA GLN A 212 -11.72 -12.28 -2.07
C GLN A 212 -10.68 -11.92 -1.00
N TYR A 213 -10.25 -12.90 -0.21
CA TYR A 213 -9.20 -12.71 0.81
C TYR A 213 -7.88 -12.17 0.23
N LEU A 214 -7.44 -12.69 -0.93
CA LEU A 214 -6.26 -12.17 -1.62
C LEU A 214 -6.56 -10.91 -2.40
N LEU A 215 -7.72 -10.80 -3.05
CA LEU A 215 -8.13 -9.60 -3.79
C LEU A 215 -8.18 -8.36 -2.89
N HIS A 216 -8.47 -8.54 -1.59
CA HIS A 216 -8.44 -7.51 -0.57
C HIS A 216 -7.08 -7.34 0.13
N SER A 217 -6.07 -8.13 -0.23
CA SER A 217 -4.73 -8.02 0.34
C SER A 217 -3.97 -6.82 -0.25
N THR A 218 -3.26 -6.07 0.59
CA THR A 218 -2.29 -5.06 0.16
C THR A 218 -1.11 -5.70 -0.56
N ALA A 219 -0.75 -6.93 -0.18
CA ALA A 219 0.37 -7.69 -0.71
C ALA A 219 0.28 -8.02 -2.21
N LEU A 220 -0.93 -7.98 -2.80
CA LEU A 220 -1.06 -8.10 -4.26
C LEU A 220 -0.42 -6.92 -5.00
N CYS A 221 -0.24 -5.78 -4.33
CA CYS A 221 0.29 -4.54 -4.91
C CYS A 221 1.67 -4.21 -4.35
N ASP A 222 1.81 -4.08 -3.03
CA ASP A 222 3.05 -3.56 -2.45
C ASP A 222 4.26 -4.50 -2.62
N LEU A 223 4.05 -5.83 -2.66
CA LEU A 223 5.13 -6.79 -2.88
C LEU A 223 5.74 -6.70 -4.28
N ALA A 224 4.99 -6.15 -5.25
CA ALA A 224 5.49 -5.96 -6.61
C ALA A 224 6.66 -4.97 -6.68
N LEU A 225 6.86 -4.13 -5.65
CA LEU A 225 7.98 -3.20 -5.59
C LEU A 225 9.32 -3.90 -5.29
N TRP A 226 9.27 -5.16 -4.85
CA TRP A 226 10.41 -5.86 -4.27
C TRP A 226 10.77 -7.16 -4.98
N VAL A 227 9.99 -7.58 -5.98
CA VAL A 227 10.21 -8.81 -6.78
C VAL A 227 10.96 -8.54 -8.07
#